data_AF-A0A1U7LTK3-F1
#
_entry.id   AF-A0A1U7LTK3-F1
#
_cell.length_a   1.000
_cell.length_b   1.000
_cell.length_c   1.000
_cell.angle_alpha   90.00
_cell.angle_beta   90.00
_cell.angle_gamma   90.00
#
_symmetry.space_group_name_H-M   'P 1'
#
loop_
_entity.id
_entity.type
_entity.pdbx_description
1 polymer ?
#
loop_
_entity_poly.entity_id
_entity_poly.type
_entity_poly.pdbx_seq_one_letter_code
_entity_poly.pdbx_strand_id
1 'polypeptide(L)'
;MTITPYLTHLALGPDCFEETRSSDHPEIRQSKIREKAIVRAHNDILETLGLLDRIPKGRQTPSSSNNLEETAELENNMDLVMNLTSWISNFLLFWQLSSVRCKIQTFEDINPGMSYSDILKTVYVKGLPLTNRFTGLVAYGFFEAASFCSCGLEKQFISWVSTNRFLRNKTTRRPYSGIVFCARIVYSIGSWFILYPIRQHYFKQLLDLAPPYPFLPPLYTFIEVLDWPLFFATLAEDLIHTYIQEAMFMFFYEYFPIEDHMLSPFLANDKASLAAITLCLPFQRICLRMLARDNSRRPVWGIWELGNSRLGHKTMALEWFMESLVAQSLHLVGLGIHKSKGI
;
A
#
# COMPACT_ATOMS: atom_id res chain seq x y z
N MET A 1 -3.33 -0.98 2.18
CA MET A 1 -2.09 -1.50 1.54
C MET A 1 -2.44 -2.59 0.52
N THR A 2 -2.97 -2.20 -0.64
CA THR A 2 -3.32 -3.08 -1.75
C THR A 2 -2.17 -3.13 -2.77
N ILE A 3 -1.95 -4.30 -3.36
CA ILE A 3 -0.83 -4.70 -4.25
C ILE A 3 -0.86 -4.01 -5.65
N THR A 4 -1.61 -2.92 -5.82
CA THR A 4 -2.02 -2.45 -7.16
C THR A 4 -1.71 -0.98 -7.46
N PRO A 5 -0.43 -0.56 -7.39
CA PRO A 5 0.05 0.44 -8.35
C PRO A 5 1.13 -0.08 -9.32
N TYR A 6 1.89 -1.12 -8.97
CA TYR A 6 3.12 -1.46 -9.69
C TYR A 6 2.93 -2.38 -10.90
N LEU A 7 1.90 -3.23 -10.92
CA LEU A 7 1.64 -4.09 -12.09
C LEU A 7 1.17 -3.31 -13.33
N THR A 8 0.58 -2.12 -13.15
CA THR A 8 0.22 -1.22 -14.26
C THR A 8 1.42 -0.61 -15.00
N HIS A 9 2.64 -0.66 -14.42
CA HIS A 9 3.85 -0.26 -15.14
C HIS A 9 4.38 -1.36 -16.07
N LEU A 10 3.95 -2.62 -15.88
CA LEU A 10 4.34 -3.76 -16.71
C LEU A 10 3.33 -4.05 -17.84
N ALA A 11 2.11 -3.52 -17.75
CA ALA A 11 1.07 -3.61 -18.79
C ALA A 11 1.14 -2.48 -19.84
N LEU A 12 2.32 -1.87 -20.03
CA LEU A 12 2.58 -1.10 -21.25
C LEU A 12 2.83 -2.10 -22.37
N GLY A 13 1.84 -2.25 -23.25
CA GLY A 13 1.90 -3.14 -24.39
C GLY A 13 3.16 -2.96 -25.26
N PRO A 14 3.44 -3.93 -26.16
CA PRO A 14 4.64 -4.00 -26.99
C PRO A 14 4.91 -2.76 -27.86
N ASP A 15 3.99 -1.80 -27.91
CA ASP A 15 4.05 -0.60 -28.74
C ASP A 15 4.74 0.60 -28.04
N CYS A 16 5.13 0.49 -26.76
CA CYS A 16 5.75 1.62 -26.05
C CYS A 16 7.28 1.75 -26.23
N PHE A 17 7.90 0.87 -27.01
CA PHE A 17 9.35 0.83 -27.27
C PHE A 17 9.77 1.19 -28.71
N GLU A 18 8.88 1.77 -29.52
CA GLU A 18 9.24 2.28 -30.84
C GLU A 18 9.28 3.81 -30.86
N GLU A 19 10.49 4.36 -30.63
CA GLU A 19 11.17 5.36 -31.48
C GLU A 19 12.14 6.24 -30.67
N THR A 20 13.40 5.81 -30.62
CA THR A 20 14.53 6.75 -30.73
C THR A 20 15.47 6.25 -31.81
N ARG A 21 15.65 7.10 -32.83
CA ARG A 21 16.48 6.91 -34.02
C ARG A 21 17.96 6.68 -33.69
N SER A 22 18.56 5.99 -34.65
CA SER A 22 19.99 5.81 -34.97
C SER A 22 20.86 5.07 -33.96
N SER A 23 20.93 3.75 -34.14
CA SER A 23 22.23 3.08 -34.08
C SER A 23 22.20 1.91 -35.06
N ASP A 24 22.82 2.11 -36.23
CA ASP A 24 23.09 1.08 -37.25
C ASP A 24 24.16 0.08 -36.77
N HIS A 25 24.25 -0.19 -35.46
CA HIS A 25 25.12 -1.23 -34.94
C HIS A 25 24.45 -2.60 -35.14
N PRO A 26 25.09 -3.53 -35.85
CA PRO A 26 24.52 -4.84 -36.15
C PRO A 26 24.16 -5.65 -34.88
N GLU A 27 24.87 -5.40 -33.77
CA GLU A 27 24.62 -6.02 -32.47
C GLU A 27 23.28 -5.59 -31.84
N ILE A 28 22.89 -4.32 -31.98
CA ILE A 28 21.62 -3.80 -31.46
C ILE A 28 20.44 -4.34 -32.30
N ARG A 29 20.67 -4.58 -33.60
CA ARG A 29 19.67 -5.21 -34.45
C ARG A 29 19.47 -6.67 -34.07
N GLN A 30 20.55 -7.40 -33.77
CA GLN A 30 20.48 -8.77 -33.29
C GLN A 30 19.83 -8.89 -31.91
N SER A 31 20.10 -7.96 -30.98
CA SER A 31 19.45 -7.96 -29.67
C SER A 31 17.93 -7.74 -29.78
N LYS A 32 17.49 -6.79 -30.61
CA LYS A 32 16.05 -6.56 -30.88
C LYS A 32 15.37 -7.76 -31.55
N ILE A 33 16.06 -8.45 -32.46
CA ILE A 33 15.53 -9.67 -33.09
C ILE A 33 15.38 -10.78 -32.05
N ARG A 34 16.38 -10.94 -31.17
CA ARG A 34 16.35 -11.92 -30.08
C ARG A 34 15.25 -11.62 -29.07
N GLU A 35 15.08 -10.36 -28.69
CA GLU A 35 14.00 -9.90 -27.81
C GLU A 35 12.62 -10.17 -28.42
N LYS A 36 12.41 -9.84 -29.70
CA LYS A 36 11.18 -10.18 -30.43
C LYS A 36 10.94 -11.68 -30.51
N ALA A 37 11.98 -12.51 -30.61
CA ALA A 37 11.86 -13.97 -30.61
C ALA A 37 11.48 -14.52 -29.23
N ILE A 38 12.04 -13.98 -28.15
CA ILE A 38 11.72 -14.36 -26.77
C ILE A 38 10.26 -14.00 -26.45
N VAL A 39 9.81 -12.80 -26.85
CA VAL A 39 8.41 -12.37 -26.66
C VAL A 39 7.46 -13.28 -27.44
N ARG A 40 7.80 -13.68 -28.68
CA ARG A 40 6.99 -14.65 -29.44
C ARG A 40 6.94 -16.01 -28.75
N ALA A 41 8.08 -16.52 -28.30
CA ALA A 41 8.12 -17.80 -27.60
C ALA A 41 7.31 -17.76 -26.28
N HIS A 42 7.38 -16.67 -25.53
CA HIS A 42 6.55 -16.46 -24.34
C HIS A 42 5.06 -16.44 -24.69
N ASN A 43 4.68 -15.72 -25.74
CA ASN A 43 3.30 -15.67 -26.20
C ASN A 43 2.81 -17.04 -26.71
N ASP A 44 3.65 -17.81 -27.39
CA ASP A 44 3.33 -19.16 -27.86
C ASP A 44 3.15 -20.13 -26.67
N ILE A 45 3.94 -19.97 -25.59
CA ILE A 45 3.78 -20.74 -24.35
C ILE A 45 2.48 -20.35 -23.64
N LEU A 46 2.20 -19.05 -23.52
CA LEU A 46 0.95 -18.56 -22.94
C LEU A 46 -0.28 -19.00 -23.77
N GLU A 47 -0.15 -19.09 -25.10
CA GLU A 47 -1.15 -19.65 -26.01
C GLU A 47 -1.34 -21.16 -25.77
N THR A 48 -0.26 -21.93 -25.64
CA THR A 48 -0.37 -23.37 -25.33
C THR A 48 -0.95 -23.66 -23.95
N LEU A 49 -0.79 -22.74 -23.01
CA LEU A 49 -1.40 -22.79 -21.68
C LEU A 49 -2.87 -22.30 -21.67
N GLY A 50 -3.40 -21.84 -22.81
CA GLY A 50 -4.78 -21.32 -22.91
C GLY A 50 -4.99 -19.96 -22.25
N LEU A 51 -3.91 -19.23 -21.97
CA LEU A 51 -3.93 -17.90 -21.36
C LEU A 51 -3.98 -16.77 -22.41
N LEU A 52 -3.79 -17.10 -23.68
CA LEU A 52 -3.82 -16.14 -24.79
C LEU A 52 -4.57 -16.75 -25.98
N ASP A 53 -5.80 -16.28 -26.25
CA ASP A 53 -6.55 -16.71 -27.43
C ASP A 53 -6.04 -15.99 -28.69
N ARG A 54 -5.69 -16.75 -29.72
CA ARG A 54 -5.45 -16.19 -31.06
C ARG A 54 -6.74 -15.55 -31.55
N ILE A 55 -6.74 -14.23 -31.79
CA ILE A 55 -7.67 -13.63 -32.73
C ILE A 55 -7.11 -13.93 -34.13
N PRO A 56 -7.63 -14.92 -34.89
CA PRO A 56 -7.14 -15.14 -36.24
C PRO A 56 -7.40 -13.88 -37.08
N LYS A 57 -6.32 -13.31 -37.63
CA LYS A 57 -6.37 -12.24 -38.62
C LYS A 57 -7.18 -12.73 -39.83
N GLY A 58 -8.50 -12.50 -39.83
CA GLY A 58 -9.37 -12.81 -40.97
C GLY A 58 -10.82 -13.16 -40.66
N ARG A 59 -11.22 -13.43 -39.40
CA ARG A 59 -12.63 -13.70 -39.07
C ARG A 59 -12.99 -13.19 -37.68
N GLN A 60 -13.06 -11.88 -37.51
CA GLN A 60 -13.81 -11.30 -36.40
C GLN A 60 -15.30 -11.36 -36.78
N THR A 61 -16.01 -12.32 -36.21
CA THR A 61 -17.46 -12.17 -36.06
C THR A 61 -17.68 -11.26 -34.86
N PRO A 62 -18.42 -10.14 -35.01
CA PRO A 62 -18.58 -9.13 -33.95
C PRO A 62 -19.32 -9.63 -32.70
N SER A 63 -19.88 -10.85 -32.72
CA SER A 63 -20.56 -11.46 -31.58
C SER A 63 -19.63 -12.23 -30.64
N SER A 64 -18.44 -12.65 -31.08
CA SER A 64 -17.51 -13.43 -30.24
C SER A 64 -16.57 -12.54 -29.42
N SER A 65 -16.27 -11.32 -29.89
CA SER A 65 -15.42 -10.37 -29.19
C SER A 65 -16.10 -9.80 -27.95
N ASN A 66 -17.40 -9.52 -28.05
CA ASN A 66 -18.16 -8.93 -26.94
C ASN A 66 -18.28 -9.89 -25.76
N ASN A 67 -18.47 -11.18 -26.02
CA ASN A 67 -18.54 -12.19 -24.95
C ASN A 67 -17.19 -12.38 -24.26
N LEU A 68 -16.07 -12.29 -24.99
CA LEU A 68 -14.72 -12.41 -24.44
C LEU A 68 -14.33 -11.20 -23.60
N GLU A 69 -14.67 -10.00 -24.08
CA GLU A 69 -14.50 -8.74 -23.34
C GLU A 69 -15.36 -8.74 -22.07
N GLU A 70 -16.63 -9.18 -22.15
CA GLU A 70 -17.51 -9.32 -20.99
C GLU A 70 -17.00 -10.35 -19.98
N THR A 71 -16.45 -11.49 -20.43
CA THR A 71 -15.84 -12.47 -19.51
C THR A 71 -14.55 -11.96 -18.87
N ALA A 72 -13.72 -11.22 -19.59
CA ALA A 72 -12.49 -10.64 -19.06
C ALA A 72 -12.78 -9.49 -18.07
N GLU A 73 -13.80 -8.68 -18.34
CA GLU A 73 -14.30 -7.68 -17.38
C GLU A 73 -14.84 -8.34 -16.12
N LEU A 74 -15.59 -9.43 -16.25
CA LEU A 74 -16.13 -10.18 -15.11
C LEU A 74 -15.02 -10.82 -14.26
N GLU A 75 -13.99 -11.38 -14.89
CA GLU A 75 -12.82 -11.93 -14.21
C GLU A 75 -12.05 -10.84 -13.44
N ASN A 76 -11.76 -9.72 -14.09
CA ASN A 76 -11.08 -8.58 -13.46
C ASN A 76 -11.88 -8.00 -12.29
N ASN A 77 -13.21 -7.94 -12.41
CA ASN A 77 -14.09 -7.54 -11.32
C ASN A 77 -14.07 -8.56 -10.16
N MET A 78 -14.04 -9.86 -10.45
CA MET A 78 -13.97 -10.90 -9.44
C MET A 78 -12.64 -10.88 -8.69
N ASP A 79 -11.54 -10.63 -9.39
CA ASP A 79 -10.20 -10.45 -8.80
C ASP A 79 -10.17 -9.24 -7.85
N LEU A 80 -10.79 -8.13 -8.25
CA LEU A 80 -10.90 -6.95 -7.39
C LEU A 80 -11.69 -7.25 -6.11
N VAL A 81 -12.83 -7.96 -6.24
CA VAL A 81 -13.66 -8.34 -5.09
C VAL A 81 -12.94 -9.33 -4.19
N MET A 82 -12.25 -10.33 -4.73
CA MET A 82 -11.46 -11.29 -3.95
C MET A 82 -10.32 -10.58 -3.22
N ASN A 83 -9.59 -9.69 -3.89
CA ASN A 83 -8.52 -8.92 -3.28
C ASN A 83 -9.04 -8.00 -2.17
N LEU A 84 -10.16 -7.32 -2.39
CA LEU A 84 -10.81 -6.49 -1.38
C LEU A 84 -11.26 -7.32 -0.17
N THR A 85 -11.87 -8.48 -0.40
CA THR A 85 -12.35 -9.37 0.66
C THR A 85 -11.19 -9.94 1.48
N SER A 86 -10.12 -10.38 0.81
CA SER A 86 -8.87 -10.82 1.45
C SER A 86 -8.26 -9.71 2.30
N TRP A 87 -8.19 -8.50 1.75
CA TRP A 87 -7.69 -7.32 2.47
C TRP A 87 -8.52 -7.01 3.70
N ILE A 88 -9.86 -6.95 3.59
CA ILE A 88 -10.77 -6.73 4.73
C ILE A 88 -10.59 -7.82 5.78
N SER A 89 -10.47 -9.08 5.36
CA SER A 89 -10.33 -10.23 6.28
C SER A 89 -9.02 -10.15 7.07
N ASN A 90 -7.90 -9.95 6.37
CA ASN A 90 -6.60 -9.74 7.01
C ASN A 90 -6.66 -8.54 7.96
N PHE A 91 -7.24 -7.44 7.49
CA PHE A 91 -7.33 -6.23 8.26
C PHE A 91 -8.14 -6.41 9.56
N LEU A 92 -9.29 -7.08 9.51
CA LEU A 92 -10.10 -7.39 10.70
C LEU A 92 -9.36 -8.30 11.69
N LEU A 93 -8.59 -9.26 11.20
CA LEU A 93 -7.77 -10.16 12.03
C LEU A 93 -6.64 -9.40 12.74
N PHE A 94 -5.96 -8.49 12.04
CA PHE A 94 -4.81 -7.75 12.56
C PHE A 94 -5.17 -6.45 13.30
N TRP A 95 -6.39 -5.95 13.15
CA TRP A 95 -6.83 -4.70 13.78
C TRP A 95 -6.61 -4.70 15.29
N GLN A 96 -6.95 -5.81 15.93
CA GLN A 96 -6.85 -6.00 17.37
C GLN A 96 -5.40 -5.85 17.85
N LEU A 97 -4.49 -6.48 17.11
CA LEU A 97 -3.07 -6.45 17.39
C LEU A 97 -2.49 -5.05 17.16
N SER A 98 -2.89 -4.41 16.07
CA SER A 98 -2.53 -3.02 15.74
C SER A 98 -2.99 -2.03 16.80
N SER A 99 -4.21 -2.19 17.34
CA SER A 99 -4.72 -1.34 18.44
C SER A 99 -3.87 -1.49 19.71
N VAL A 100 -3.59 -2.74 20.10
CA VAL A 100 -2.73 -3.02 21.28
C VAL A 100 -1.32 -2.44 21.06
N ARG A 101 -0.73 -2.64 19.88
CA ARG A 101 0.58 -2.07 19.53
C ARG A 101 0.59 -0.55 19.68
N CYS A 102 -0.39 0.14 19.10
CA CYS A 102 -0.46 1.60 19.19
C CYS A 102 -0.60 2.08 20.64
N LYS A 103 -1.42 1.42 21.45
CA LYS A 103 -1.57 1.73 22.89
C LYS A 103 -0.26 1.52 23.66
N ILE A 104 0.45 0.41 23.41
CA ILE A 104 1.77 0.13 24.03
C ILE A 104 2.82 1.15 23.61
N GLN A 105 2.86 1.54 22.33
CA GLN A 105 3.81 2.54 21.83
C GLN A 105 3.57 3.92 22.44
N THR A 106 2.30 4.22 22.71
CA THR A 106 1.83 5.52 23.22
C THR A 106 1.99 5.62 24.73
N PHE A 107 1.41 4.70 25.49
CA PHE A 107 1.33 4.78 26.95
C PHE A 107 2.51 4.04 27.60
N GLU A 108 3.50 4.81 28.03
CA GLU A 108 4.72 4.30 28.68
C GLU A 108 4.47 3.71 30.07
N ASP A 109 3.38 4.12 30.72
CA ASP A 109 3.01 3.78 32.09
C ASP A 109 2.39 2.38 32.25
N ILE A 110 2.41 1.53 31.21
CA ILE A 110 2.03 0.12 31.35
C ILE A 110 3.14 -0.59 32.13
N ASN A 111 3.05 -0.51 33.47
CA ASN A 111 3.87 -1.14 34.51
C ASN A 111 5.20 -1.74 33.99
N PRO A 112 6.36 -1.06 34.18
CA PRO A 112 7.66 -1.52 33.72
C PRO A 112 8.00 -2.87 34.38
N GLY A 113 7.70 -3.97 33.69
CA GLY A 113 7.80 -5.33 34.23
C GLY A 113 6.68 -6.26 33.79
N MET A 114 5.57 -5.72 33.28
CA MET A 114 4.48 -6.54 32.75
C MET A 114 4.91 -7.22 31.45
N SER A 115 4.72 -8.54 31.36
CA SER A 115 5.04 -9.27 30.14
C SER A 115 4.05 -8.90 29.03
N TYR A 116 4.46 -8.99 27.76
CA TYR A 116 3.56 -8.73 26.64
C TYR A 116 2.29 -9.62 26.67
N SER A 117 2.44 -10.89 27.06
CA SER A 117 1.31 -11.80 27.26
C SER A 117 0.35 -11.33 28.35
N ASP A 118 0.84 -10.71 29.42
CA ASP A 118 -0.01 -10.19 30.50
C ASP A 118 -0.76 -8.93 30.07
N ILE A 119 -0.14 -8.10 29.21
CA ILE A 119 -0.81 -6.95 28.59
C ILE A 119 -1.94 -7.44 27.68
N LEU A 120 -1.67 -8.42 26.80
CA LEU A 120 -2.70 -9.01 25.96
C LEU A 120 -3.82 -9.63 26.79
N LYS A 121 -3.49 -10.40 27.84
CA LYS A 121 -4.51 -10.94 28.76
C LYS A 121 -5.31 -9.82 29.43
N THR A 122 -4.68 -8.73 29.83
CA THR A 122 -5.38 -7.61 30.44
C THR A 122 -6.31 -6.92 29.45
N VAL A 123 -5.88 -6.70 28.20
CA VAL A 123 -6.72 -6.08 27.16
C VAL A 123 -7.84 -7.01 26.69
N TYR A 124 -7.57 -8.31 26.46
CA TYR A 124 -8.54 -9.24 25.87
C TYR A 124 -9.37 -10.04 26.87
N VAL A 125 -8.89 -10.25 28.10
CA VAL A 125 -9.61 -11.01 29.13
C VAL A 125 -10.27 -10.08 30.13
N LYS A 126 -9.59 -8.97 30.49
CA LYS A 126 -10.10 -8.00 31.49
C LYS A 126 -10.62 -6.71 30.86
N GLY A 127 -10.26 -6.41 29.62
CA GLY A 127 -10.62 -5.17 28.94
C GLY A 127 -11.98 -5.28 28.26
N LEU A 128 -12.84 -4.32 28.63
CA LEU A 128 -13.96 -3.67 27.91
C LEU A 128 -14.78 -4.48 26.87
N PRO A 129 -16.06 -4.14 26.67
CA PRO A 129 -16.95 -4.87 25.75
C PRO A 129 -16.34 -5.05 24.35
N LEU A 130 -16.77 -6.10 23.64
CA LEU A 130 -16.25 -6.48 22.31
C LEU A 130 -16.26 -5.32 21.29
N THR A 131 -17.17 -4.35 21.48
CA THR A 131 -17.24 -3.11 20.72
C THR A 131 -15.99 -2.24 20.84
N ASN A 132 -15.38 -2.18 22.03
CA ASN A 132 -14.20 -1.34 22.28
C ASN A 132 -12.92 -1.92 21.66
N ARG A 133 -12.97 -3.19 21.28
CA ARG A 133 -11.88 -3.86 20.58
C ARG A 133 -11.76 -3.36 19.13
N PHE A 134 -12.87 -2.95 18.52
CA PHE A 134 -12.91 -2.45 17.14
C PHE A 134 -13.08 -0.92 17.07
N THR A 135 -12.83 -0.20 18.17
CA THR A 135 -12.83 1.26 18.18
C THR A 135 -11.82 1.79 17.16
N GLY A 136 -12.26 2.73 16.31
CA GLY A 136 -11.44 3.32 15.25
C GLY A 136 -11.41 2.55 13.94
N LEU A 137 -11.93 1.32 13.88
CA LEU A 137 -11.88 0.48 12.68
C LEU A 137 -12.61 1.15 11.51
N VAL A 138 -13.82 1.65 11.78
CA VAL A 138 -14.66 2.28 10.75
C VAL A 138 -14.04 3.60 10.27
N ALA A 139 -13.52 4.42 11.20
CA ALA A 139 -12.83 5.66 10.87
C ALA A 139 -11.57 5.40 10.02
N TYR A 140 -10.81 4.36 10.34
CA TYR A 140 -9.68 3.93 9.53
C TYR A 140 -10.12 3.46 8.14
N GLY A 141 -11.23 2.71 8.04
CA GLY A 141 -11.81 2.33 6.75
C GLY A 141 -12.13 3.54 5.86
N PHE A 142 -12.71 4.59 6.44
CA PHE A 142 -12.92 5.86 5.73
C PHE A 142 -11.60 6.54 5.33
N PHE A 143 -10.60 6.52 6.21
CA PHE A 143 -9.26 7.05 5.90
C PHE A 143 -8.62 6.30 4.72
N GLU A 144 -8.59 4.97 4.72
CA GLU A 144 -8.04 4.17 3.62
C GLU A 144 -8.80 4.39 2.32
N ALA A 145 -10.14 4.46 2.37
CA ALA A 145 -10.94 4.74 1.19
C ALA A 145 -10.60 6.13 0.60
N ALA A 146 -10.49 7.15 1.45
CA ALA A 146 -10.12 8.50 1.04
C ALA A 146 -8.68 8.55 0.49
N SER A 147 -7.74 7.86 1.13
CA SER A 147 -6.36 7.73 0.66
C SER A 147 -6.29 7.04 -0.71
N PHE A 148 -7.06 5.97 -0.92
CA PHE A 148 -7.14 5.28 -2.20
C PHE A 148 -7.69 6.17 -3.31
N CYS A 149 -8.78 6.90 -3.04
CA CYS A 149 -9.30 7.91 -3.95
C CYS A 149 -8.25 8.98 -4.25
N SER A 150 -7.51 9.44 -3.24
CA SER A 150 -6.41 10.40 -3.41
C SER A 150 -5.31 9.87 -4.32
N CYS A 151 -4.91 8.60 -4.21
CA CYS A 151 -3.92 8.01 -5.13
C CYS A 151 -4.42 7.96 -6.58
N GLY A 152 -5.70 7.66 -6.80
CA GLY A 152 -6.31 7.70 -8.13
C GLY A 152 -6.29 9.10 -8.75
N LEU A 153 -6.66 10.10 -7.94
CA LEU A 153 -6.62 11.51 -8.32
C LEU A 153 -5.19 12.02 -8.54
N GLU A 154 -4.21 11.56 -7.75
CA GLU A 154 -2.79 11.87 -7.97
C GLU A 154 -2.36 11.42 -9.36
N LYS A 155 -2.67 10.18 -9.75
CA LYS A 155 -2.31 9.65 -11.07
C LYS A 155 -2.91 10.50 -12.19
N GLN A 156 -4.17 10.88 -12.07
CA GLN A 156 -4.83 11.77 -13.04
C GLN A 156 -4.19 13.15 -13.06
N PHE A 157 -3.87 13.71 -11.90
CA PHE A 157 -3.22 15.01 -11.77
C PHE A 157 -1.80 15.01 -12.37
N ILE A 158 -0.98 14.01 -12.05
CA ILE A 158 0.37 13.86 -12.60
C ILE A 158 0.33 13.58 -14.10
N SER A 159 -0.61 12.76 -14.57
CA SER A 159 -0.85 12.55 -16.00
C SER A 159 -1.18 13.87 -16.70
N TRP A 160 -2.10 14.66 -16.14
CA TRP A 160 -2.44 15.98 -16.64
C TRP A 160 -1.23 16.94 -16.66
N VAL A 161 -0.45 17.01 -15.58
CA VAL A 161 0.79 17.81 -15.51
C VAL A 161 1.79 17.38 -16.59
N SER A 162 1.97 16.07 -16.78
CA SER A 162 2.93 15.50 -17.72
C SER A 162 2.51 15.66 -19.20
N THR A 163 1.22 15.79 -19.47
CA THR A 163 0.65 15.96 -20.82
C THR A 163 0.47 17.42 -21.19
N ASN A 164 0.41 18.33 -20.22
CA ASN A 164 0.23 19.75 -20.45
C ASN A 164 1.39 20.35 -21.26
N ARG A 165 1.07 20.97 -22.40
CA ARG A 165 2.05 21.53 -23.34
C ARG A 165 2.93 22.62 -22.71
N PHE A 166 2.42 23.37 -21.73
CA PHE A 166 3.17 24.45 -21.08
C PHE A 166 4.28 23.93 -20.15
N LEU A 167 4.16 22.70 -19.66
CA LEU A 167 5.09 22.09 -18.69
C LEU A 167 6.05 21.09 -19.34
N ARG A 168 6.08 21.06 -20.68
CA ARG A 168 6.99 20.23 -21.47
C ARG A 168 8.15 21.06 -21.99
N ASN A 169 9.31 20.42 -22.01
CA ASN A 169 10.47 20.99 -22.67
C ASN A 169 10.19 21.08 -24.18
N LYS A 170 10.28 22.29 -24.76
CA LYS A 170 10.00 22.54 -26.18
C LYS A 170 10.87 21.69 -27.11
N THR A 171 12.09 21.37 -26.69
CA THR A 171 13.06 20.61 -27.49
C THR A 171 12.86 19.10 -27.38
N THR A 172 12.73 18.56 -26.17
CA THR A 172 12.65 17.11 -25.95
C THR A 172 11.22 16.57 -25.94
N ARG A 173 10.21 17.44 -25.88
CA ARG A 173 8.78 17.12 -25.68
C ARG A 173 8.47 16.30 -24.43
N ARG A 174 9.46 16.10 -23.54
CA ARG A 174 9.30 15.42 -22.26
C ARG A 174 8.91 16.43 -21.17
N PRO A 175 8.12 16.01 -20.17
CA PRO A 175 7.88 16.85 -19.00
C PRO A 175 9.19 17.08 -18.24
N TYR A 176 9.35 18.26 -17.65
CA TYR A 176 10.49 18.52 -16.77
C TYR A 176 10.34 17.65 -15.52
N SER A 177 11.31 16.77 -15.25
CA SER A 177 11.29 15.87 -14.09
C SER A 177 11.10 16.62 -12.77
N GLY A 178 11.75 17.78 -12.61
CA GLY A 178 11.57 18.64 -11.45
C GLY A 178 10.15 19.18 -11.29
N ILE A 179 9.45 19.49 -12.39
CA ILE A 179 8.05 19.97 -12.32
C ILE A 179 7.12 18.83 -11.88
N VAL A 180 7.30 17.63 -12.42
CA VAL A 180 6.52 16.45 -12.02
C VAL A 180 6.73 16.14 -10.54
N PHE A 181 7.98 16.20 -10.08
CA PHE A 181 8.33 16.00 -8.67
C PHE A 181 7.70 17.06 -7.76
N CYS A 182 7.81 18.34 -8.11
CA CYS A 182 7.16 19.43 -7.37
C CYS A 182 5.64 19.29 -7.36
N ALA A 183 5.03 18.91 -8.49
CA ALA A 183 3.59 18.68 -8.58
C ALA A 183 3.14 17.54 -7.66
N ARG A 184 3.91 16.44 -7.60
CA ARG A 184 3.65 15.35 -6.66
C ARG A 184 3.71 15.83 -5.21
N ILE A 185 4.75 16.58 -4.82
CA ILE A 185 4.86 17.13 -3.45
C ILE A 185 3.67 18.04 -3.12
N VAL A 186 3.31 18.96 -4.02
CA VAL A 186 2.17 19.87 -3.82
C VAL A 186 0.87 19.08 -3.66
N TYR A 187 0.67 18.05 -4.47
CA TYR A 187 -0.49 17.18 -4.36
C TYR A 187 -0.50 16.39 -3.04
N SER A 188 0.64 15.80 -2.64
CA SER A 188 0.76 15.07 -1.37
C SER A 188 0.44 15.98 -0.18
N ILE A 189 1.02 17.19 -0.13
CA ILE A 189 0.71 18.17 0.93
C ILE A 189 -0.77 18.54 0.90
N GLY A 190 -1.32 18.87 -0.28
CA GLY A 190 -2.71 19.30 -0.45
C GLY A 190 -3.73 18.23 -0.08
N SER A 191 -3.50 16.99 -0.50
CA SER A 191 -4.35 15.85 -0.11
C SER A 191 -4.21 15.53 1.38
N TRP A 192 -3.02 15.69 1.96
CA TRP A 192 -2.81 15.48 3.39
C TRP A 192 -3.62 16.45 4.26
N PHE A 193 -3.87 17.68 3.82
CA PHE A 193 -4.79 18.59 4.52
C PHE A 193 -6.20 18.03 4.67
N ILE A 194 -6.68 17.26 3.69
CA ILE A 194 -8.01 16.64 3.72
C ILE A 194 -7.98 15.34 4.55
N LEU A 195 -6.91 14.56 4.40
CA LEU A 195 -6.76 13.26 5.06
C LEU A 195 -6.41 13.39 6.56
N TYR A 196 -5.69 14.45 6.94
CA TYR A 196 -5.15 14.61 8.29
C TYR A 196 -6.21 14.61 9.39
N PRO A 197 -7.34 15.35 9.30
CA PRO A 197 -8.37 15.31 10.34
C PRO A 197 -8.98 13.92 10.52
N ILE A 198 -9.17 13.17 9.42
CA ILE A 198 -9.65 11.79 9.44
C ILE A 198 -8.60 10.89 10.10
N ARG A 199 -7.32 11.09 9.76
CA ARG A 199 -6.19 10.38 10.36
C ARG A 199 -6.12 10.57 11.87
N GLN A 200 -6.19 11.82 12.28
CA GLN A 200 -6.15 12.22 13.68
C GLN A 200 -7.33 11.61 14.45
N HIS A 201 -8.54 11.66 13.88
CA HIS A 201 -9.74 11.11 14.48
C HIS A 201 -9.65 9.59 14.68
N TYR A 202 -9.25 8.84 13.66
CA TYR A 202 -9.12 7.39 13.81
C TYR A 202 -8.07 7.02 14.86
N PHE A 203 -6.94 7.74 14.95
CA PHE A 203 -5.93 7.44 15.96
C PHE A 203 -6.40 7.79 17.37
N LYS A 204 -7.15 8.89 17.55
CA LYS A 204 -7.77 9.20 18.84
C LYS A 204 -8.72 8.09 19.26
N GLN A 205 -9.53 7.57 18.33
CA GLN A 205 -10.39 6.42 18.59
C GLN A 205 -9.59 5.14 18.89
N LEU A 206 -8.54 4.86 18.12
CA LEU A 206 -7.68 3.69 18.30
C LEU A 206 -7.01 3.66 19.70
N LEU A 207 -6.67 4.84 20.22
CA LEU A 207 -6.06 5.02 21.54
C LEU A 207 -7.09 5.15 22.69
N ASP A 208 -8.39 4.96 22.40
CA ASP A 208 -9.51 5.21 23.32
C ASP A 208 -9.54 6.65 23.90
N LEU A 209 -8.94 7.62 23.21
CA LEU A 209 -8.95 9.04 23.57
C LEU A 209 -10.22 9.76 23.09
N ALA A 210 -10.91 9.17 22.11
CA ALA A 210 -12.20 9.62 21.60
C ALA A 210 -13.22 8.48 21.65
N PRO A 211 -14.53 8.79 21.79
CA PRO A 211 -15.57 7.78 21.74
C PRO A 211 -15.61 7.06 20.37
N PRO A 212 -16.08 5.79 20.31
CA PRO A 212 -16.21 5.03 19.07
C PRO A 212 -17.15 5.68 18.04
N TYR A 213 -18.07 6.52 18.51
CA TYR A 213 -18.98 7.32 17.70
C TYR A 213 -18.76 8.80 18.03
N PRO A 214 -18.74 9.69 17.03
CA PRO A 214 -19.03 9.47 15.60
C PRO A 214 -17.88 8.77 14.83
N PHE A 215 -18.20 8.11 13.72
CA PHE A 215 -17.20 7.42 12.87
C PHE A 215 -16.30 8.37 12.07
N LEU A 216 -16.80 9.56 11.74
CA LEU A 216 -16.04 10.59 11.05
C LEU A 216 -15.79 11.76 12.00
N PRO A 217 -14.67 12.48 11.81
CA PRO A 217 -14.45 13.73 12.51
C PRO A 217 -15.61 14.72 12.24
N PRO A 218 -16.01 15.52 13.24
CA PRO A 218 -16.92 16.63 13.01
C PRO A 218 -16.36 17.60 11.96
N LEU A 219 -17.22 18.19 11.12
CA LEU A 219 -16.76 19.09 10.03
C LEU A 219 -15.94 20.29 10.51
N TYR A 220 -16.15 20.75 11.75
CA TYR A 220 -15.40 21.87 12.31
C TYR A 220 -13.92 21.54 12.53
N THR A 221 -13.53 20.26 12.73
CA THR A 221 -12.13 19.88 12.92
C THR A 221 -11.29 20.01 11.64
N PHE A 222 -11.92 20.21 10.48
CA PHE A 222 -11.23 20.54 9.23
C PHE A 222 -10.86 22.03 9.15
N ILE A 223 -11.44 22.87 10.01
CA ILE A 223 -11.28 24.33 10.02
C ILE A 223 -10.48 24.78 11.26
N GLU A 224 -10.60 24.04 12.37
CA GLU A 224 -9.84 24.33 13.59
C GLU A 224 -8.33 24.31 13.38
N VAL A 225 -7.62 25.03 14.27
CA VAL A 225 -6.16 25.18 14.23
C VAL A 225 -5.51 23.80 14.22
N LEU A 226 -4.94 23.43 13.07
CA LEU A 226 -4.09 22.25 12.96
C LEU A 226 -2.92 22.41 13.94
N ASP A 227 -2.66 21.37 14.72
CA ASP A 227 -1.37 21.24 15.39
C ASP A 227 -0.29 21.01 14.33
N TRP A 228 0.27 22.12 13.82
CA TRP A 228 1.23 22.13 12.72
C TRP A 228 2.41 21.17 12.95
N PRO A 229 3.05 21.12 14.14
CA PRO A 229 4.03 20.09 14.46
C PRO A 229 3.54 18.65 14.18
N LEU A 230 2.38 18.25 14.70
CA LEU A 230 1.84 16.91 14.47
C LEU A 230 1.44 16.69 13.01
N PHE A 231 0.89 17.71 12.35
CA PHE A 231 0.59 17.66 10.92
C PHE A 231 1.84 17.36 10.09
N PHE A 232 2.92 18.13 10.27
CA PHE A 232 4.16 17.92 9.53
C PHE A 232 4.86 16.63 9.93
N ALA A 233 4.79 16.21 11.20
CA ALA A 233 5.34 14.93 11.64
C ALA A 233 4.64 13.74 10.98
N THR A 234 3.30 13.75 10.93
CA THR A 234 2.51 12.69 10.30
C THR A 234 2.64 12.69 8.78
N LEU A 235 2.75 13.87 8.16
CA LEU A 235 3.07 13.99 6.73
C LEU A 235 4.47 13.44 6.43
N ALA A 236 5.47 13.80 7.23
CA ALA A 236 6.83 13.31 7.05
C ALA A 236 6.90 11.79 7.23
N GLU A 237 6.21 11.24 8.23
CA GLU A 237 6.07 9.79 8.42
C GLU A 237 5.50 9.11 7.16
N ASP A 238 4.40 9.64 6.59
CA ASP A 238 3.74 9.09 5.40
C ASP A 238 4.64 9.14 4.15
N LEU A 239 5.31 10.28 3.95
CA LEU A 239 6.28 10.44 2.86
C LEU A 239 7.47 9.49 3.02
N ILE A 240 8.09 9.45 4.20
CA ILE A 240 9.23 8.56 4.49
C ILE A 240 8.82 7.10 4.29
N HIS A 241 7.65 6.71 4.79
CA HIS A 241 7.12 5.36 4.62
C HIS A 241 6.99 5.01 3.13
N THR A 242 6.39 5.89 2.34
CA THR A 242 6.23 5.70 0.89
C THR A 242 7.58 5.57 0.18
N TYR A 243 8.53 6.47 0.46
CA TYR A 243 9.86 6.43 -0.14
C TYR A 243 10.65 5.17 0.25
N ILE A 244 10.60 4.74 1.52
CA ILE A 244 11.27 3.52 1.96
C ILE A 244 10.63 2.30 1.31
N GLN A 245 9.31 2.24 1.23
CA GLN A 245 8.61 1.14 0.58
C GLN A 245 9.00 1.04 -0.91
N GLU A 246 9.03 2.17 -1.62
CA GLU A 246 9.49 2.22 -3.01
C GLU A 246 10.94 1.76 -3.17
N ALA A 247 11.85 2.29 -2.35
CA ALA A 247 13.26 1.93 -2.40
C ALA A 247 13.49 0.44 -2.10
N MET A 248 12.80 -0.09 -1.09
CA MET A 248 12.90 -1.50 -0.71
C MET A 248 12.27 -2.41 -1.75
N PHE A 249 11.16 -2.01 -2.37
CA PHE A 249 10.56 -2.76 -3.47
C PHE A 249 11.53 -2.90 -4.64
N MET A 250 12.15 -1.80 -5.07
CA MET A 250 13.15 -1.81 -6.14
C MET A 250 14.36 -2.66 -5.77
N PHE A 251 14.84 -2.56 -4.52
CA PHE A 251 15.93 -3.40 -4.01
C PHE A 251 15.57 -4.89 -4.06
N PHE A 252 14.42 -5.29 -3.52
CA PHE A 252 14.03 -6.70 -3.54
C PHE A 252 13.80 -7.23 -4.95
N TYR A 253 13.29 -6.40 -5.85
CA TYR A 253 13.10 -6.76 -7.25
C TYR A 253 14.42 -6.98 -7.99
N GLU A 254 15.45 -6.16 -7.72
CA GLU A 254 16.76 -6.26 -8.37
C GLU A 254 17.60 -7.42 -7.82
N TYR A 255 17.61 -7.63 -6.50
CA TYR A 255 18.50 -8.59 -5.83
C TYR A 255 17.95 -10.00 -5.67
N PHE A 256 16.63 -10.18 -5.83
CA PHE A 256 16.01 -11.51 -5.91
C PHE A 256 15.53 -11.74 -7.35
N PRO A 257 16.45 -11.96 -8.30
CA PRO A 257 16.08 -12.17 -9.70
C PRO A 257 15.11 -13.33 -9.80
N ILE A 258 14.03 -13.04 -10.50
CA ILE A 258 12.81 -13.83 -10.58
C ILE A 258 13.10 -15.03 -11.47
N GLU A 259 13.55 -16.14 -10.89
CA GLU A 259 13.48 -17.43 -11.57
C GLU A 259 12.04 -17.97 -11.42
N ASP A 260 11.20 -17.64 -12.42
CA ASP A 260 9.98 -18.34 -12.84
C ASP A 260 8.78 -18.54 -11.90
N HIS A 261 8.68 -17.81 -10.77
CA HIS A 261 7.48 -17.90 -9.92
C HIS A 261 6.69 -16.59 -9.86
N MET A 262 5.42 -16.64 -10.29
CA MET A 262 4.40 -15.57 -10.15
C MET A 262 4.26 -15.02 -8.70
N LEU A 263 4.86 -15.69 -7.71
CA LEU A 263 4.93 -15.27 -6.31
C LEU A 263 5.95 -14.15 -6.02
N SER A 264 6.91 -13.89 -6.91
CA SER A 264 8.04 -13.00 -6.60
C SER A 264 7.66 -11.53 -6.36
N PRO A 265 6.72 -10.88 -7.10
CA PRO A 265 6.42 -9.48 -6.86
C PRO A 265 5.58 -9.29 -5.58
N PHE A 266 4.75 -10.28 -5.24
CA PHE A 266 3.98 -10.28 -3.99
C PHE A 266 4.92 -10.35 -2.77
N LEU A 267 5.85 -11.32 -2.76
CA LEU A 267 6.85 -11.46 -1.69
C LEU A 267 7.77 -10.24 -1.58
N ALA A 268 8.16 -9.64 -2.71
CA ALA A 268 8.96 -8.41 -2.71
C ALA A 268 8.19 -7.23 -2.09
N ASN A 269 6.90 -7.08 -2.45
CA ASN A 269 6.06 -6.03 -1.89
C ASN A 269 5.80 -6.22 -0.38
N ASP A 270 5.54 -7.44 0.07
CA ASP A 270 5.34 -7.73 1.50
C ASP A 270 6.60 -7.42 2.31
N LYS A 271 7.78 -7.85 1.83
CA LYS A 271 9.06 -7.55 2.47
C LYS A 271 9.38 -6.05 2.46
N ALA A 272 9.08 -5.36 1.36
CA ALA A 272 9.27 -3.92 1.26
C ALA A 272 8.36 -3.15 2.24
N SER A 273 7.09 -3.56 2.32
CA SER A 273 6.11 -3.02 3.26
C SER A 273 6.56 -3.20 4.71
N LEU A 274 7.04 -4.40 5.05
CA LEU A 274 7.56 -4.69 6.38
C LEU A 274 8.78 -3.84 6.75
N ALA A 275 9.73 -3.71 5.82
CA ALA A 275 10.91 -2.88 6.02
C ALA A 275 10.52 -1.41 6.22
N ALA A 276 9.59 -0.89 5.42
CA ALA A 276 9.06 0.46 5.55
C ALA A 276 8.38 0.69 6.90
N ILE A 277 7.47 -0.21 7.29
CA ILE A 277 6.79 -0.15 8.59
C ILE A 277 7.83 -0.13 9.72
N THR A 278 8.79 -1.06 9.70
CA THR A 278 9.80 -1.21 10.75
C THR A 278 10.68 0.04 10.89
N LEU A 279 11.13 0.61 9.76
CA LEU A 279 11.96 1.81 9.75
C LEU A 279 11.16 3.07 10.16
N CYS A 280 9.85 3.09 9.92
CA CYS A 280 8.99 4.23 10.26
C CYS A 280 8.47 4.21 11.70
N LEU A 281 8.68 3.14 12.46
CA LEU A 281 8.15 3.04 13.84
C LEU A 281 8.55 4.15 14.79
N PRO A 282 9.82 4.62 14.79
CA PRO A 282 10.18 5.72 15.67
C PRO A 282 9.33 6.96 15.38
N PHE A 283 9.05 7.24 14.10
CA PHE A 283 8.21 8.36 13.67
C PHE A 283 6.75 8.16 14.03
N GLN A 284 6.19 6.99 13.73
CA GLN A 284 4.81 6.65 14.10
C GLN A 284 4.60 6.82 15.60
N ARG A 285 5.55 6.35 16.40
CA ARG A 285 5.51 6.47 17.86
C ARG A 285 5.56 7.91 18.34
N ILE A 286 6.42 8.74 17.74
CA ILE A 286 6.47 10.19 18.04
C ILE A 286 5.10 10.81 17.74
N CYS A 287 4.51 10.53 16.58
CA CYS A 287 3.21 11.06 16.18
C CYS A 287 2.09 10.64 17.15
N LEU A 288 2.03 9.34 17.50
CA LEU A 288 1.06 8.81 18.44
C LEU A 288 1.16 9.46 19.83
N ARG A 289 2.39 9.70 20.30
CA ARG A 289 2.64 10.35 21.60
C ARG A 289 2.30 11.84 21.58
N MET A 290 2.63 12.54 20.51
CA MET A 290 2.20 13.93 20.31
C MET A 290 0.68 14.03 20.31
N LEU A 291 -0.01 13.11 19.63
CA LEU A 291 -1.47 13.05 19.63
C LEU A 291 -2.07 12.77 21.02
N ALA A 292 -1.46 11.85 21.79
CA ALA A 292 -1.91 11.57 23.16
C ALA A 292 -1.63 12.73 24.12
N ARG A 293 -0.54 13.48 23.90
CA ARG A 293 -0.18 14.70 24.65
C ARG A 293 -1.24 15.79 24.50
N ASP A 294 -1.78 16.01 23.30
CA ASP A 294 -2.84 17.02 23.12
C ASP A 294 -4.08 16.74 23.99
N ASN A 295 -4.29 15.47 24.35
CA ASN A 295 -5.42 15.04 25.16
C ASN A 295 -5.07 14.81 26.64
N SER A 296 -3.78 14.75 26.99
CA SER A 296 -3.29 14.53 28.36
C SER A 296 -2.41 15.69 28.78
N ARG A 297 -2.78 16.43 29.83
CA ARG A 297 -2.11 17.68 30.30
C ARG A 297 -0.63 17.53 30.74
N ARG A 298 0.10 16.48 30.34
CA ARG A 298 1.51 16.24 30.67
C ARG A 298 2.38 16.36 29.41
N PRO A 299 3.41 17.21 29.42
CA PRO A 299 4.29 17.37 28.26
C PRO A 299 5.46 16.37 28.29
N VAL A 300 5.72 15.74 27.14
CA VAL A 300 6.92 14.94 26.83
C VAL A 300 7.78 15.77 25.88
N TRP A 301 9.06 15.96 26.20
CA TRP A 301 9.89 17.02 25.60
C TRP A 301 11.03 16.53 24.67
N GLY A 302 11.11 15.26 24.28
CA GLY A 302 12.19 14.86 23.38
C GLY A 302 12.04 13.56 22.60
N ILE A 303 12.70 13.54 21.43
CA ILE A 303 13.01 12.35 20.61
C ILE A 303 13.74 11.26 21.44
N TRP A 304 14.35 11.65 22.56
CA TRP A 304 15.11 10.79 23.47
C TRP A 304 14.27 10.10 24.54
N GLU A 305 12.99 10.48 24.72
CA GLU A 305 12.04 9.77 25.59
C GLU A 305 11.41 8.59 24.83
N LEU A 306 12.17 7.86 24.02
CA LEU A 306 11.74 6.61 23.42
C LEU A 306 11.74 5.53 24.50
N GLY A 307 10.69 5.48 25.33
CA GLY A 307 10.46 4.41 26.30
C GLY A 307 10.58 2.99 25.73
N ASN A 308 10.48 1.97 26.57
CA ASN A 308 10.71 0.54 26.29
C ASN A 308 10.55 0.04 24.82
N SER A 309 11.52 0.36 23.95
CA SER A 309 11.52 0.02 22.52
C SER A 309 11.45 -1.49 22.31
N ARG A 310 12.00 -2.26 23.25
CA ARG A 310 12.05 -3.71 23.26
C ARG A 310 10.66 -4.36 23.23
N LEU A 311 9.64 -3.76 23.86
CA LEU A 311 8.29 -4.31 23.84
C LEU A 311 7.60 -4.05 22.50
N GLY A 312 7.83 -2.87 21.92
CA GLY A 312 7.39 -2.52 20.56
C GLY A 312 7.96 -3.43 19.48
N HIS A 313 9.25 -3.79 19.57
CA HIS A 313 9.84 -4.75 18.63
C HIS A 313 9.26 -6.16 18.78
N LYS A 314 8.94 -6.59 20.01
CA LYS A 314 8.31 -7.89 20.28
C LYS A 314 6.88 -7.98 19.76
N THR A 315 6.08 -6.92 19.92
CA THR A 315 4.74 -6.84 19.31
C THR A 315 4.83 -7.10 17.82
N MET A 316 5.77 -6.44 17.14
CA MET A 316 5.88 -6.47 15.69
C MET A 316 6.46 -7.76 15.14
N ALA A 317 7.41 -8.37 15.86
CA ALA A 317 7.83 -9.72 15.55
C ALA A 317 6.64 -10.70 15.61
N LEU A 318 5.69 -10.50 16.54
CA LEU A 318 4.47 -11.30 16.60
C LEU A 318 3.49 -10.96 15.47
N GLU A 319 3.26 -9.67 15.17
CA GLU A 319 2.41 -9.28 14.02
C GLU A 319 2.95 -9.90 12.74
N TRP A 320 4.26 -9.77 12.51
CA TRP A 320 4.93 -10.34 11.34
C TRP A 320 4.83 -11.87 11.28
N PHE A 321 5.03 -12.55 12.40
CA PHE A 321 4.88 -14.00 12.46
C PHE A 321 3.45 -14.42 12.08
N MET A 322 2.45 -13.69 12.57
CA MET A 322 1.05 -13.96 12.28
C MET A 322 0.66 -13.58 10.85
N GLU A 323 1.12 -12.45 10.32
CA GLU A 323 0.95 -12.03 8.91
C GLU A 323 1.58 -13.04 7.96
N SER A 324 2.80 -13.50 8.26
CA SER A 324 3.49 -14.51 7.48
C SER A 324 2.75 -15.84 7.49
N LEU A 325 2.21 -16.26 8.64
CA LEU A 325 1.39 -17.47 8.77
C LEU A 325 0.09 -17.37 7.98
N VAL A 326 -0.61 -16.23 8.04
CA VAL A 326 -1.86 -16.01 7.31
C VAL A 326 -1.61 -15.95 5.81
N ALA A 327 -0.57 -15.23 5.36
CA ALA A 327 -0.17 -15.18 3.95
C ALA A 327 0.18 -16.57 3.41
N GLN A 328 0.96 -17.36 4.16
CA GLN A 328 1.26 -18.75 3.80
C GLN A 328 0.00 -19.63 3.75
N SER A 329 -0.92 -19.46 4.70
CA SER A 329 -2.16 -20.25 4.78
C SER A 329 -3.12 -19.93 3.63
N LEU A 330 -3.35 -18.65 3.34
CA LEU A 330 -4.18 -18.20 2.21
C LEU A 330 -3.58 -18.67 0.88
N HIS A 331 -2.25 -18.65 0.76
CA HIS A 331 -1.56 -19.14 -0.42
C HIS A 331 -1.72 -20.65 -0.63
N LEU A 332 -1.59 -21.46 0.44
CA LEU A 332 -1.84 -22.91 0.36
C LEU A 332 -3.28 -23.23 -0.06
N VAL A 333 -4.25 -22.43 0.40
CA VAL A 333 -5.66 -22.55 -0.02
C VAL A 333 -5.82 -22.17 -1.49
N GLY A 334 -5.21 -21.09 -1.96
CA GLY A 334 -5.23 -20.67 -3.37
C GLY A 334 -4.63 -21.72 -4.32
N LEU A 335 -3.49 -22.30 -3.97
CA LEU A 335 -2.87 -23.40 -4.73
C LEU A 335 -3.75 -24.65 -4.76
N GLY A 336 -4.46 -24.95 -3.66
CA GLY A 336 -5.39 -26.07 -3.59
C GLY A 336 -6.58 -25.91 -4.56
N ILE A 337 -7.11 -24.69 -4.69
CA ILE A 337 -8.22 -24.39 -5.60
C ILE A 337 -7.76 -24.47 -7.06
N HIS A 338 -6.55 -23.99 -7.39
CA HIS A 338 -6.02 -24.04 -8.75
C HIS A 338 -5.74 -25.48 -9.22
N LYS A 339 -5.21 -26.35 -8.34
CA LYS A 339 -5.04 -27.78 -8.65
C LYS A 339 -6.37 -28.51 -8.85
N SER A 340 -7.44 -28.09 -8.17
CA SER A 340 -8.75 -28.72 -8.30
C SER A 340 -9.49 -28.39 -9.60
N LYS A 341 -9.13 -27.29 -10.29
CA LYS A 341 -9.72 -26.90 -11.59
C LYS A 341 -9.01 -27.49 -12.81
N GLY A 342 -7.88 -28.17 -12.61
CA GLY A 342 -7.09 -28.83 -13.66
C GLY A 342 -7.44 -30.31 -13.88
N ILE A 343 -8.68 -30.72 -13.62
CA ILE A 343 -9.22 -32.06 -13.93
C ILE A 343 -10.36 -31.92 -14.91
#